data_AF-A0A821XZP1-F1
#
_entry.id   AF-A0A821XZP1-F1
#
_cell.length_a   1.000
_cell.length_b   1.000
_cell.length_c   1.000
_cell.angle_alpha   90.00
_cell.angle_beta   90.00
_cell.angle_gamma   90.00
#
_symmetry.space_group_name_H-M   'P 1'
#
loop_
_entity.id
_entity.type
_entity.pdbx_description
1 polymer ?
#
loop_
_entity_poly.entity_id
_entity_poly.type
_entity_poly.pdbx_seq_one_letter_code
_entity_poly.pdbx_strand_id
1 'polypeptide(L)'
;MWLDVLGENTRDRIIFCFTNSRSTFYTPGSTAASLKALLNSLPDKKIPFTKENAFCFDSESFRYLVARLNKIDFNEIQEEMYNDSWEKSFAESNRLLQYIRMKMSIGIIPDEPHSTKHVQLKINLMIRPMLEAMRNILRNIILWNADLRNISIELCSKIIKGTTAICLKCPHESSQVADFWITIH
;
A
#
# COMPACT_ATOMS: atom_id res chain seq x y z
N MET A 1 5.51 -8.12 19.00
CA MET A 1 5.23 -6.67 18.95
C MET A 1 4.95 -6.15 17.54
N TRP A 2 5.84 -6.29 16.53
CA TRP A 2 5.57 -5.74 15.17
C TRP A 2 4.59 -6.56 14.30
N LEU A 3 4.56 -7.89 14.47
CA LEU A 3 3.66 -8.78 13.72
C LEU A 3 2.18 -8.66 14.14
N ASP A 4 1.90 -8.14 15.34
CA ASP A 4 0.52 -7.96 15.83
C ASP A 4 -0.20 -6.80 15.13
N VAL A 5 0.56 -5.81 14.61
CA VAL A 5 0.04 -4.64 13.89
C VAL A 5 -0.45 -4.98 12.47
N LEU A 6 0.03 -6.09 11.90
CA LEU A 6 -0.27 -6.50 10.53
C LEU A 6 -1.46 -7.48 10.45
N GLY A 7 -1.87 -8.07 11.58
CA GLY A 7 -2.97 -9.03 11.71
C GLY A 7 -2.51 -10.45 12.04
N GLU A 8 -3.42 -11.26 12.59
CA GLU A 8 -3.09 -12.64 13.02
C GLU A 8 -2.58 -13.53 11.88
N ASN A 9 -3.11 -13.32 10.66
CA ASN A 9 -2.81 -14.12 9.46
C ASN A 9 -1.67 -13.55 8.58
N THR A 10 -0.93 -12.53 9.04
CA THR A 10 0.16 -11.95 8.23
C THR A 10 1.29 -12.93 7.97
N ARG A 11 1.56 -13.83 8.91
CA ARG A 11 2.70 -14.77 8.84
C ARG A 11 2.62 -15.66 7.60
N ASP A 12 1.42 -16.12 7.26
CA ASP A 12 1.16 -17.00 6.12
C ASP A 12 1.18 -16.25 4.78
N ARG A 13 1.27 -14.91 4.84
CA ARG A 13 1.30 -14.02 3.69
C ARG A 13 2.69 -13.42 3.44
N ILE A 14 3.70 -13.89 4.16
CA ILE A 14 5.09 -13.48 3.95
C ILE A 14 5.67 -14.27 2.77
N ILE A 15 6.26 -13.52 1.84
CA ILE A 15 6.94 -14.02 0.66
C ILE A 15 8.43 -13.67 0.77
N PHE A 16 9.30 -14.62 0.45
CA PHE A 16 10.75 -14.43 0.46
C PHE A 16 11.26 -14.32 -0.97
N CYS A 17 11.86 -13.19 -1.31
CA CYS A 17 12.48 -12.96 -2.61
C CYS A 17 14.00 -12.88 -2.45
N PHE A 18 14.71 -13.77 -3.12
CA PHE A 18 16.17 -13.79 -3.19
C PHE A 18 16.59 -13.23 -4.53
N THR A 19 17.53 -12.30 -4.52
CA THR A 19 18.12 -11.72 -5.74
C THR A 19 19.54 -12.25 -5.92
N ASN A 20 20.13 -11.99 -7.09
CA ASN A 20 21.49 -12.47 -7.42
C ASN A 20 21.63 -13.99 -7.27
N SER A 21 20.59 -14.74 -7.65
CA SER A 21 20.52 -16.18 -7.40
C SER A 21 21.27 -17.04 -8.42
N ARG A 22 21.85 -16.45 -9.47
CA ARG A 22 22.65 -17.19 -10.47
C ARG A 22 23.84 -17.91 -9.84
N SER A 23 24.57 -17.27 -8.92
CA SER A 23 25.72 -17.89 -8.24
C SER A 23 25.35 -19.07 -7.35
N THR A 24 24.07 -19.21 -7.02
CA THR A 24 23.51 -20.29 -6.20
C THR A 24 22.57 -21.18 -7.00
N PHE A 25 22.72 -21.23 -8.33
CA PHE A 25 21.91 -22.04 -9.23
C PHE A 25 20.40 -21.83 -9.06
N TYR A 26 19.98 -20.57 -8.88
CA TYR A 26 18.59 -20.16 -8.66
C TYR A 26 17.98 -20.75 -7.39
N THR A 27 18.80 -20.89 -6.35
CA THR A 27 18.37 -21.27 -5.00
C THR A 27 18.75 -20.17 -3.99
N PRO A 28 18.12 -20.14 -2.81
CA PRO A 28 18.48 -19.19 -1.75
C PRO A 28 19.91 -19.30 -1.21
N GLY A 29 20.64 -20.39 -1.54
CA GLY A 29 22.02 -20.61 -1.11
C GLY A 29 22.22 -20.64 0.40
N SER A 30 23.36 -20.12 0.86
CA SER A 30 23.71 -20.03 2.28
C SER A 30 22.76 -19.14 3.08
N THR A 31 22.15 -18.14 2.44
CA THR A 31 21.17 -17.23 3.06
C THR A 31 19.95 -17.96 3.60
N ALA A 32 19.53 -19.08 2.99
CA ALA A 32 18.42 -19.88 3.52
C ALA A 32 18.70 -20.44 4.92
N ALA A 33 19.94 -20.84 5.21
CA ALA A 33 20.29 -21.39 6.52
C ALA A 33 20.24 -20.29 7.59
N SER A 34 20.84 -19.13 7.31
CA SER A 34 20.81 -17.96 8.20
C SER A 34 19.38 -17.45 8.41
N LEU A 35 18.57 -17.41 7.35
CA LEU A 35 17.16 -17.03 7.44
C LEU A 35 16.37 -18.02 8.30
N LYS A 36 16.55 -19.33 8.11
CA LYS A 36 15.90 -20.36 8.95
C LYS A 36 16.27 -20.20 10.43
N ALA A 37 17.55 -19.97 10.73
CA ALA A 37 18.00 -19.74 12.10
C ALA A 37 17.33 -18.49 12.70
N LEU A 38 17.26 -17.39 11.93
CA LEU A 38 16.58 -16.17 12.35
C LEU A 38 15.09 -16.41 12.62
N LEU A 39 14.38 -17.07 11.69
CA LEU A 39 12.96 -17.38 11.84
C LEU A 39 12.69 -18.29 13.05
N ASN A 40 13.58 -19.24 13.33
CA ASN A 40 13.48 -20.12 14.49
C ASN A 40 13.77 -19.39 15.82
N SER A 41 14.51 -18.28 15.79
CA SER A 41 14.80 -17.48 16.99
C SER A 41 13.64 -16.55 17.39
N LEU A 42 12.64 -16.37 16.53
CA LEU A 42 11.49 -15.51 16.81
C LEU A 42 10.53 -16.20 17.79
N PRO A 43 10.21 -15.60 18.95
CA PRO A 43 9.26 -16.16 19.90
C PRO A 43 7.84 -16.19 19.32
N ASP A 44 7.09 -17.25 19.65
CA ASP A 44 5.64 -17.44 19.43
C ASP A 44 5.12 -17.45 17.97
N LYS A 45 6.00 -17.30 16.97
CA LYS A 45 5.58 -17.11 15.58
C LYS A 45 6.47 -17.84 14.56
N LYS A 46 6.17 -19.11 14.27
CA LYS A 46 6.76 -19.83 13.13
C LYS A 46 6.25 -19.24 11.81
N ILE A 47 7.02 -18.35 11.21
CA ILE A 47 6.79 -17.91 9.83
C ILE A 47 7.19 -19.09 8.91
N PRO A 48 6.30 -19.59 8.04
CA PRO A 48 6.64 -20.68 7.15
C PRO A 48 7.71 -20.22 6.16
N PHE A 49 8.78 -20.99 6.00
CA PHE A 49 9.78 -20.78 4.96
C PHE A 49 9.94 -22.08 4.16
N THR A 50 9.24 -22.12 3.03
CA THR A 50 9.15 -23.29 2.15
C THR A 50 9.46 -22.90 0.71
N LYS A 51 9.51 -23.88 -0.19
CA LYS A 51 9.78 -23.62 -1.62
C LYS A 51 8.64 -22.83 -2.26
N GLU A 52 7.42 -23.00 -1.75
CA GLU A 52 6.21 -22.39 -2.30
C GLU A 52 6.21 -20.87 -2.12
N ASN A 53 6.69 -20.36 -0.98
CA ASN A 53 6.73 -18.93 -0.67
C ASN A 53 8.13 -18.28 -0.80
N ALA A 54 9.11 -19.02 -1.32
CA ALA A 54 10.46 -18.52 -1.60
C ALA A 54 10.70 -18.47 -3.10
N PHE A 55 11.13 -17.32 -3.63
CA PHE A 55 11.33 -17.03 -5.05
C PHE A 55 12.73 -16.52 -5.29
N CYS A 56 13.38 -17.00 -6.35
CA CYS A 56 14.77 -16.67 -6.65
C CYS A 56 14.85 -15.97 -8.01
N PHE A 57 15.32 -14.73 -8.00
CA PHE A 57 15.46 -13.90 -9.18
C PHE A 57 16.93 -13.65 -9.49
N ASP A 58 17.22 -13.43 -10.76
CA ASP A 58 18.51 -12.94 -11.20
C ASP A 58 18.36 -11.58 -11.88
N SER A 59 19.43 -10.78 -11.84
CA SER A 59 19.44 -9.40 -12.33
C SER A 59 20.22 -9.22 -13.64
N GLU A 60 20.87 -10.28 -14.12
CA GLU A 60 21.78 -10.22 -15.26
C GLU A 60 21.06 -9.92 -16.58
N SER A 61 19.80 -10.34 -16.72
CA SER A 61 18.98 -9.98 -17.87
C SER A 61 18.74 -8.46 -17.99
N PHE A 62 18.56 -7.75 -16.87
CA PHE A 62 18.47 -6.29 -16.87
C PHE A 62 19.80 -5.63 -17.22
N ARG A 63 20.92 -6.18 -16.73
CA ARG A 63 22.26 -5.69 -17.08
C ARG A 63 22.53 -5.86 -18.57
N TYR A 64 22.12 -6.98 -19.16
CA TYR A 64 22.20 -7.21 -20.59
C TYR A 64 21.43 -6.15 -21.39
N LEU A 65 20.18 -5.84 -21.02
CA LEU A 65 19.40 -4.78 -21.68
C LEU A 65 20.11 -3.42 -21.63
N VAL A 66 20.65 -3.06 -20.46
CA VAL A 66 21.42 -1.80 -20.30
C VAL A 66 22.68 -1.82 -21.16
N ALA A 67 23.42 -2.93 -21.20
CA ALA A 67 24.63 -3.05 -22.00
C ALA A 67 24.35 -2.94 -23.51
N ARG A 68 23.25 -3.53 -23.99
CA ARG A 68 22.81 -3.41 -25.39
C ARG A 68 22.41 -1.97 -25.75
N LEU A 69 21.77 -1.24 -24.83
CA LEU A 69 21.49 0.20 -25.02
C LEU A 69 22.79 1.03 -25.13
N ASN A 70 23.85 0.60 -24.45
CA ASN A 70 25.18 1.22 -24.53
C ASN A 70 26.05 0.68 -25.67
N LYS A 71 25.47 -0.09 -26.61
CA LYS A 71 26.17 -0.67 -27.78
C LYS A 71 27.38 -1.54 -27.39
N ILE A 72 27.27 -2.25 -26.27
CA ILE A 72 28.25 -3.27 -25.88
C ILE A 72 27.87 -4.57 -26.61
N ASP A 73 28.82 -5.09 -27.38
CA ASP A 73 28.66 -6.36 -28.08
C ASP A 73 28.99 -7.54 -27.16
N PHE A 74 28.24 -8.62 -27.34
CA PHE A 74 28.41 -9.88 -26.62
C PHE A 74 28.67 -10.99 -27.61
N ASN A 75 29.41 -12.01 -27.19
CA ASN A 75 29.50 -13.25 -27.97
C ASN A 75 28.26 -14.12 -27.74
N GLU A 76 28.06 -15.11 -28.61
CA GLU A 76 26.90 -16.01 -28.58
C GLU A 76 26.72 -16.71 -27.21
N ILE A 77 27.82 -17.15 -26.60
CA ILE A 77 27.83 -17.81 -25.28
C ILE A 77 27.31 -16.86 -24.19
N GLN A 78 27.77 -15.60 -24.19
CA GLN A 78 27.33 -14.58 -23.24
C GLN A 78 25.84 -14.27 -23.42
N GLU A 79 25.38 -14.13 -24.67
CA GLU A 79 23.97 -13.91 -24.97
C GLU A 79 23.09 -15.06 -24.44
N GLU A 80 23.51 -16.31 -24.67
CA GLU A 80 22.82 -17.50 -24.15
C GLU A 80 22.73 -17.48 -22.62
N MET A 81 23.83 -17.15 -21.93
CA MET A 81 23.82 -17.02 -20.46
C MET A 81 22.80 -15.98 -19.99
N TYR A 82 22.75 -14.80 -20.61
CA TYR A 82 21.78 -13.77 -20.26
C TYR A 82 20.34 -14.17 -20.58
N ASN A 83 20.13 -14.89 -21.68
CA ASN A 83 18.84 -15.46 -22.04
C ASN A 83 18.35 -16.47 -20.99
N ASP A 84 19.24 -17.35 -20.52
CA ASP A 84 18.92 -18.29 -19.44
C ASP A 84 18.51 -17.58 -18.15
N SER A 85 19.22 -16.50 -17.81
CA SER A 85 18.88 -15.66 -16.65
C SER A 85 17.50 -15.01 -16.78
N TRP A 86 17.16 -14.54 -17.98
CA TRP A 86 15.85 -14.01 -18.29
C TRP A 86 14.76 -15.07 -18.13
N GLU A 87 14.90 -16.23 -18.78
CA GLU A 87 13.92 -17.31 -18.75
C GLU A 87 13.65 -17.79 -17.31
N LYS A 88 14.71 -17.97 -16.51
CA LYS A 88 14.56 -18.37 -15.10
C LYS A 88 13.84 -17.30 -14.27
N SER A 89 14.22 -16.04 -14.41
CA SER A 89 13.61 -14.94 -13.65
C SER A 89 12.16 -14.66 -14.08
N PHE A 90 11.87 -14.82 -15.38
CA PHE A 90 10.52 -14.70 -15.94
C PHE A 90 9.61 -15.82 -15.44
N ALA A 91 10.08 -17.07 -15.48
CA ALA A 91 9.35 -18.22 -14.95
C ALA A 91 9.06 -18.05 -13.44
N GLU A 92 10.04 -17.62 -12.66
CA GLU A 92 9.88 -17.36 -11.22
C GLU A 92 8.93 -16.18 -10.95
N SER A 93 8.92 -15.15 -11.80
CA SER A 93 7.98 -14.04 -11.71
C SER A 93 6.55 -14.51 -11.97
N ASN A 94 6.33 -15.34 -12.98
CA ASN A 94 5.02 -15.94 -13.24
C ASN A 94 4.58 -16.83 -12.08
N ARG A 95 5.50 -17.62 -11.50
CA ARG A 95 5.21 -18.44 -10.32
C ARG A 95 4.81 -17.58 -9.12
N LEU A 96 5.49 -16.45 -8.91
CA LEU A 96 5.14 -15.48 -7.86
C LEU A 96 3.73 -14.91 -8.06
N LEU A 97 3.42 -14.46 -9.29
CA LEU A 97 2.09 -13.93 -9.61
C LEU A 97 1.00 -14.98 -9.41
N GLN A 98 1.24 -16.23 -9.83
CA GLN A 98 0.32 -17.34 -9.59
C GLN A 98 0.15 -17.62 -8.09
N TYR A 99 1.25 -17.63 -7.32
CA TYR A 99 1.19 -17.81 -5.87
C TYR A 99 0.36 -16.73 -5.19
N ILE A 100 0.58 -15.45 -5.53
CA ILE A 100 -0.21 -14.33 -5.02
C ILE A 100 -1.69 -14.51 -5.37
N ARG A 101 -2.00 -14.84 -6.63
CA ARG A 101 -3.36 -15.04 -7.12
C ARG A 101 -4.08 -16.22 -6.50
N MET A 102 -3.39 -17.27 -6.05
CA MET A 102 -4.01 -18.47 -5.50
C MET A 102 -4.04 -18.49 -3.97
N LYS A 103 -2.98 -17.99 -3.32
CA LYS A 103 -2.76 -18.14 -1.88
C LYS A 103 -2.97 -16.85 -1.10
N MET A 104 -2.74 -15.70 -1.73
CA MET A 104 -2.84 -14.40 -1.06
C MET A 104 -4.18 -13.70 -1.34
N SER A 105 -4.84 -14.05 -2.44
CA SER A 105 -6.19 -13.59 -2.82
C SER A 105 -7.32 -14.16 -1.96
N ILE A 106 -7.07 -15.26 -1.22
CA ILE A 106 -8.02 -15.87 -0.27
C ILE A 106 -8.35 -14.92 0.89
N GLY A 107 -7.60 -13.82 1.06
CA GLY A 107 -7.94 -12.73 1.98
C GLY A 107 -8.80 -11.61 1.40
N ILE A 108 -9.23 -11.69 0.15
CA ILE A 108 -10.25 -10.81 -0.46
C ILE A 108 -11.55 -11.60 -0.58
N ILE A 109 -11.99 -12.22 0.50
CA ILE A 109 -13.37 -12.69 0.62
C ILE A 109 -14.22 -11.43 0.81
N PRO A 110 -15.27 -11.19 0.00
CA PRO A 110 -16.10 -9.99 0.11
C PRO A 110 -16.78 -9.79 1.47
N ASP A 111 -16.84 -10.85 2.31
CA ASP A 111 -17.64 -10.92 3.54
C ASP A 111 -16.86 -11.17 4.84
N GLU A 112 -15.52 -11.19 4.86
CA GLU A 112 -14.78 -11.18 6.12
C GLU A 112 -14.46 -9.74 6.56
N PRO A 113 -14.57 -9.42 7.86
CA PRO A 113 -14.64 -8.06 8.35
C PRO A 113 -13.32 -7.38 8.00
N HIS A 114 -13.42 -6.52 6.99
CA HIS A 114 -12.58 -5.35 6.79
C HIS A 114 -11.65 -5.13 7.97
N SER A 115 -10.34 -5.31 7.76
CA SER A 115 -9.26 -5.04 8.72
C SER A 115 -9.70 -3.98 9.73
N THR A 116 -9.44 -4.16 11.02
CA THR A 116 -9.78 -3.16 12.06
C THR A 116 -9.44 -1.72 11.64
N LYS A 117 -8.38 -1.54 10.86
CA LYS A 117 -8.00 -0.28 10.19
C LYS A 117 -9.04 0.26 9.21
N HIS A 118 -9.64 -0.57 8.38
CA HIS A 118 -10.73 -0.21 7.48
C HIS A 118 -12.02 0.13 8.22
N VAL A 119 -12.34 -0.56 9.32
CA VAL A 119 -13.43 -0.15 10.21
C VAL A 119 -13.13 1.21 10.85
N GLN A 120 -11.91 1.41 11.36
CA GLN A 120 -11.45 2.71 11.88
C GLN A 120 -11.50 3.81 10.81
N LEU A 121 -11.12 3.51 9.57
CA LEU A 121 -11.19 4.45 8.46
C LEU A 121 -12.65 4.81 8.16
N LYS A 122 -13.54 3.81 8.07
CA LYS A 122 -14.99 4.02 7.89
C LYS A 122 -15.58 4.87 9.02
N ILE A 123 -15.22 4.60 10.27
CA ILE A 123 -15.65 5.39 11.43
C ILE A 123 -15.18 6.85 11.26
N ASN A 124 -13.89 7.07 10.97
CA ASN A 124 -13.36 8.42 10.77
C ASN A 124 -14.06 9.18 9.65
N LEU A 125 -14.37 8.51 8.54
CA LEU A 125 -15.10 9.10 7.42
C LEU A 125 -16.57 9.43 7.80
N MET A 126 -17.17 8.68 8.73
CA MET A 126 -18.53 8.92 9.20
C MET A 126 -18.65 10.06 10.22
N ILE A 127 -17.56 10.45 10.91
CA ILE A 127 -17.60 11.52 11.91
C ILE A 127 -18.15 12.83 11.31
N ARG A 128 -17.63 13.23 10.14
CA ARG A 128 -18.06 14.47 9.48
C ARG A 128 -19.55 14.49 9.12
N PRO A 129 -20.10 13.53 8.36
CA PRO A 129 -21.53 13.53 8.05
C PRO A 129 -22.42 13.40 9.29
N MET A 130 -22.00 12.68 10.34
CA MET A 130 -22.77 12.60 11.59
C MET A 130 -22.84 13.93 12.34
N LEU A 131 -21.71 14.65 12.44
CA LEU A 131 -21.68 15.99 13.05
C LEU A 131 -22.52 17.00 12.26
N GLU A 132 -22.49 16.92 10.93
CA GLU A 132 -23.34 17.75 10.07
C GLU A 132 -24.83 17.46 10.26
N ALA A 133 -25.23 16.19 10.34
CA ALA A 133 -26.60 15.79 10.62
C ALA A 133 -27.05 16.29 12.01
N MET A 134 -26.22 16.12 13.05
CA MET A 134 -26.50 16.65 14.40
C MET A 134 -26.68 18.17 14.38
N ARG A 135 -25.79 18.90 13.71
CA ARG A 135 -25.86 20.36 13.60
C ARG A 135 -27.16 20.80 12.93
N ASN A 136 -27.60 20.10 11.89
CA ASN A 136 -28.85 20.40 11.18
C ASN A 136 -30.08 20.14 12.06
N ILE A 137 -30.10 19.04 12.80
CA ILE A 137 -31.20 18.72 13.74
C ILE A 137 -31.31 19.81 14.81
N LEU A 138 -30.20 20.19 15.45
CA LEU A 138 -30.20 21.23 16.48
C LEU A 138 -30.66 22.59 15.94
N ARG A 139 -30.25 22.95 14.72
CA ARG A 139 -30.70 24.19 14.07
C ARG A 139 -32.20 24.18 13.76
N ASN A 140 -32.73 23.06 13.28
CA ASN A 140 -34.17 22.92 13.04
C ASN A 140 -34.98 23.08 14.34
N ILE A 141 -34.49 22.54 15.47
CA ILE A 141 -35.12 22.72 16.79
C ILE A 141 -35.11 24.20 17.20
N ILE A 142 -34.00 24.92 17.00
CA ILE A 142 -33.90 26.36 17.33
C ILE A 142 -34.88 27.18 16.48
N LEU A 143 -34.93 26.93 15.17
CA LEU A 143 -35.85 27.61 14.26
C LEU A 143 -37.31 27.35 14.63
N TRP A 144 -37.62 26.11 15.03
CA TRP A 144 -38.94 25.73 15.50
C TRP A 144 -39.34 26.51 16.76
N ASN A 145 -38.45 26.57 17.75
CA ASN A 145 -38.69 27.30 18.99
C ASN A 145 -38.78 28.82 18.81
N ALA A 146 -38.14 29.36 17.76
CA ALA A 146 -38.20 30.79 17.42
C ALA A 146 -39.41 31.17 16.54
N ASP A 147 -40.31 30.22 16.24
CA ASP A 147 -41.48 30.40 15.36
C ASP A 147 -41.16 30.83 13.92
N LEU A 148 -39.92 30.61 13.46
CA LEU A 148 -39.42 30.97 12.13
C LEU A 148 -39.69 29.86 11.10
N ARG A 149 -40.96 29.47 10.95
CA ARG A 149 -41.39 28.29 10.17
C ARG A 149 -41.19 28.41 8.65
N ASN A 150 -41.03 29.63 8.14
CA ASN A 150 -40.96 29.92 6.69
C ASN A 150 -39.54 30.17 6.17
N ILE A 151 -38.51 29.99 6.99
CA ILE A 151 -37.12 30.13 6.55
C ILE A 151 -36.63 28.78 6.02
N SER A 152 -36.60 28.62 4.70
CA SER A 152 -35.88 27.53 4.07
C SER A 152 -34.37 27.83 4.12
N ILE A 153 -33.60 26.90 4.69
CA ILE A 153 -32.15 27.00 4.63
C ILE A 153 -31.68 26.20 3.42
N GLU A 154 -31.14 26.90 2.43
CA GLU A 154 -30.46 26.28 1.31
C GLU A 154 -29.05 25.84 1.75
N LEU A 155 -28.85 24.52 1.86
CA LEU A 155 -27.55 23.95 2.20
C LEU A 155 -26.64 23.98 0.97
N CYS A 156 -26.01 25.13 0.72
CA CYS A 156 -24.91 25.18 -0.23
C CYS A 156 -23.70 24.49 0.40
N SER A 157 -23.49 23.21 0.08
CA SER A 157 -22.20 22.57 0.38
C SER A 157 -21.12 23.34 -0.38
N LYS A 158 -20.39 24.21 0.33
CA LYS A 158 -19.12 24.70 -0.21
C LYS A 158 -18.18 23.51 -0.16
N ILE A 159 -17.93 22.93 -1.34
CA ILE A 159 -16.77 22.07 -1.54
C ILE A 159 -15.60 22.89 -1.00
N ILE A 160 -15.05 22.49 0.14
CA ILE A 160 -13.73 22.93 0.53
C ILE A 160 -12.86 22.34 -0.56
N LYS A 161 -12.57 23.14 -1.59
CA LYS A 161 -11.44 22.90 -2.48
C LYS A 161 -10.23 23.09 -1.58
N GLY A 162 -9.95 22.05 -0.79
CA GLY A 162 -8.66 21.83 -0.18
C GLY A 162 -7.74 21.55 -1.35
N THR A 163 -7.34 22.61 -2.02
CA THR A 163 -6.32 22.55 -3.04
C THR A 163 -5.05 22.28 -2.25
N THR A 164 -4.60 21.03 -2.30
CA THR A 164 -3.19 20.68 -2.10
C THR A 164 -2.28 21.41 -3.11
N ALA A 165 -2.83 22.20 -4.05
CA ALA A 165 -2.11 23.14 -4.89
C ALA A 165 -2.45 24.60 -4.53
N ILE A 166 -1.49 25.28 -3.89
CA ILE A 166 -1.50 26.73 -3.69
C ILE A 166 -1.41 27.41 -5.07
N CYS A 167 -2.37 28.28 -5.41
CA CYS A 167 -2.30 29.10 -6.61
C CYS A 167 -1.37 30.30 -6.37
N LEU A 168 -0.18 30.27 -6.98
CA LEU A 168 0.87 31.29 -6.83
C LEU A 168 0.55 32.67 -7.46
N LYS A 169 -0.61 32.84 -8.09
CA LYS A 169 -1.00 34.08 -8.78
C LYS A 169 -1.95 34.98 -7.99
N CYS A 170 -2.56 34.48 -6.92
CA CYS A 170 -3.52 35.27 -6.14
C CYS A 170 -2.81 35.91 -4.94
N PRO A 171 -2.82 37.25 -4.80
CA PRO A 171 -2.33 37.89 -3.59
C PRO A 171 -3.35 37.63 -2.48
N HIS A 172 -3.00 36.76 -1.55
CA HIS A 172 -3.80 36.47 -0.37
C HIS A 172 -3.15 37.15 0.83
N GLU A 173 -3.68 38.31 1.24
CA GLU A 173 -3.33 38.88 2.53
C GLU A 173 -4.07 38.09 3.61
N SER A 174 -3.34 37.22 4.31
CA SER A 174 -3.85 36.50 5.46
C SER A 174 -3.67 37.36 6.70
N SER A 175 -4.78 37.68 7.36
CA SER A 175 -4.78 38.33 8.67
C SER A 175 -4.82 37.27 9.77
N GLN A 176 -3.93 37.39 10.75
CA GLN A 176 -3.92 36.51 11.92
C GLN A 176 -5.00 36.96 12.91
N VAL A 177 -5.92 36.05 13.24
CA VAL A 177 -6.94 36.26 14.27
C VAL A 177 -6.84 35.11 15.26
N ALA A 178 -6.34 35.42 16.46
CA ALA A 178 -5.95 34.45 17.48
C ALA A 178 -4.91 33.44 16.93
N ASP A 179 -5.08 32.14 17.18
CA ASP A 179 -4.15 31.08 16.75
C ASP A 179 -4.36 30.64 15.29
N PHE A 180 -5.18 31.36 14.52
CA PHE A 180 -5.57 30.97 13.18
C PHE A 180 -5.31 32.07 12.16
N TRP A 181 -4.87 31.65 10.97
CA TRP A 181 -4.74 32.50 9.80
C TRP A 181 -6.05 32.49 9.03
N ILE A 182 -6.67 33.67 8.91
CA ILE A 182 -7.91 33.84 8.18
C ILE A 182 -7.61 34.58 6.88
N THR A 183 -7.90 33.93 5.75
CA THR A 183 -7.90 34.58 4.44
C THR A 183 -9.29 35.12 4.19
N ILE A 184 -9.42 36.45 4.12
CA ILE A 184 -10.70 37.10 3.80
C ILE A 184 -10.82 37.10 2.27
N HIS A 185 -11.93 36.57 1.76
CA HIS A 185 -12.30 36.58 0.35
C HIS A 185 -13.20 37.76 0.03
#